data_AF-A0A950JMI8-F1
#
_entry.id   AF-A0A950JMI8-F1
#
_cell.length_a   1.000
_cell.length_b   1.000
_cell.length_c   1.000
_cell.angle_alpha   90.00
_cell.angle_beta   90.00
_cell.angle_gamma   90.00
#
_symmetry.space_group_name_H-M   'P 1'
#
loop_
_entity.id
_entity.type
_entity.pdbx_description
1 polymer ?
#
loop_
_entity_poly.entity_id
_entity_poly.type
_entity_poly.pdbx_seq_one_letter_code
_entity_poly.pdbx_strand_id
1 'polypeptide(L)'
;MLTQIRREYIVNARRLDAETEAALRADPRPGAKAILDAIARRRADNRSEGQRLRKLLQFENELWSAGVLHVAGVDEAGMSPLAGPVAAAAVIFEPGSRIPGVDDSKKLDAGTRNKLAVEIKGRAVAWSVAFAEVEEIDRVNIYWAGLLAMRRAV
;
A
#
# COMPACT_ATOMS: atom_id res chain seq x y z
N MET A 1 34.75 4.82 9.65
CA MET A 1 34.47 3.64 8.80
C MET A 1 33.09 3.01 9.10
N LEU A 2 32.83 2.45 10.29
CA LEU A 2 31.52 1.82 10.60
C LEU A 2 30.32 2.79 10.56
N THR A 3 30.49 4.05 10.95
CA THR A 3 29.43 5.07 10.88
C THR A 3 28.99 5.36 9.44
N GLN A 4 29.93 5.31 8.49
CA GLN A 4 29.67 5.54 7.07
C GLN A 4 28.97 4.33 6.44
N ILE A 5 29.41 3.11 6.78
CA ILE A 5 28.74 1.86 6.39
C ILE A 5 27.31 1.82 6.96
N ARG A 6 27.12 2.21 8.22
CA ARG A 6 25.79 2.29 8.84
C ARG A 6 24.88 3.26 8.07
N ARG A 7 25.39 4.44 7.69
CA ARG A 7 24.64 5.41 6.90
C ARG A 7 24.28 4.86 5.51
N GLU A 8 25.23 4.25 4.82
CA GLU A 8 24.99 3.72 3.47
C GLU A 8 24.00 2.56 3.46
N TYR A 9 24.18 1.57 4.33
CA TYR A 9 23.41 0.33 4.23
C TYR A 9 22.15 0.31 5.08
N ILE A 10 22.09 1.06 6.19
CA ILE A 10 20.88 1.13 7.02
C ILE A 10 20.03 2.35 6.65
N VAL A 11 20.61 3.55 6.65
CA VAL A 11 19.84 4.79 6.43
C VAL A 11 19.46 4.96 4.96
N ASN A 12 20.42 4.83 4.05
CA ASN A 12 20.17 4.98 2.60
C ASN A 12 19.66 3.68 1.95
N ALA A 13 19.45 2.64 2.75
CA ALA A 13 18.96 1.34 2.33
C ALA A 13 19.70 0.71 1.12
N ARG A 14 20.99 1.03 0.93
CA ARG A 14 21.78 0.49 -0.17
C ARG A 14 21.80 -1.04 -0.13
N ARG A 15 21.75 -1.68 -1.30
CA ARG A 15 21.91 -3.13 -1.42
C ARG A 15 23.34 -3.50 -1.03
N LEU A 16 23.45 -4.47 -0.11
CA LEU A 16 24.72 -5.05 0.29
C LEU A 16 25.21 -6.03 -0.79
N ASP A 17 26.39 -5.76 -1.35
CA ASP A 17 27.09 -6.67 -2.26
C ASP A 17 27.78 -7.81 -1.48
N ALA A 18 28.20 -8.84 -2.21
CA ALA A 18 28.76 -10.05 -1.61
C ALA A 18 30.10 -9.82 -0.91
N GLU A 19 30.93 -8.92 -1.42
CA GLU A 19 32.25 -8.60 -0.87
C GLU A 19 32.10 -7.86 0.46
N THR A 20 31.27 -6.81 0.49
CA THR A 20 30.97 -6.05 1.71
C THR A 20 30.27 -6.92 2.75
N GLU A 21 29.37 -7.83 2.33
CA GLU A 21 28.73 -8.77 3.24
C GLU A 21 29.76 -9.73 3.88
N ALA A 22 30.71 -10.26 3.09
CA ALA A 22 31.79 -11.10 3.60
C ALA A 22 32.71 -10.34 4.57
N ALA A 23 33.08 -9.10 4.22
CA ALA A 23 33.92 -8.25 5.07
C ALA A 23 33.24 -7.94 6.42
N LEU A 24 31.94 -7.65 6.43
CA LEU A 24 31.18 -7.43 7.66
C LEU A 24 31.05 -8.71 8.52
N ARG A 25 30.97 -9.88 7.91
CA ARG A 25 30.91 -11.16 8.63
C ARG A 25 32.25 -11.52 9.27
N ALA A 26 33.35 -11.15 8.63
CA ALA A 26 34.69 -11.40 9.15
C ALA A 26 35.09 -10.41 10.27
N ASP A 27 34.38 -9.28 10.41
CA ASP A 27 34.66 -8.27 11.42
C ASP A 27 34.09 -8.66 12.79
N PRO A 28 34.92 -8.89 13.82
CA PRO A 28 34.47 -9.34 15.14
C PRO A 28 33.80 -8.24 15.96
N ARG A 29 33.85 -6.98 15.52
CA ARG A 29 33.32 -5.85 16.30
C ARG A 29 31.80 -5.94 16.42
N PRO A 30 31.23 -5.63 17.61
CA PRO A 30 29.77 -5.64 17.81
C PRO A 30 28.99 -4.79 16.81
N GLY A 31 29.59 -3.68 16.35
CA GLY A 31 28.99 -2.79 15.35
C GLY A 31 28.79 -3.43 13.98
N ALA A 32 29.71 -4.29 13.54
CA ALA A 32 29.58 -4.99 12.25
C ALA A 32 28.46 -6.04 12.31
N LYS A 33 28.42 -6.82 13.41
CA LYS A 33 27.31 -7.75 13.70
C LYS A 33 25.96 -7.04 13.73
N ALA A 34 25.87 -5.89 14.42
CA ALA A 34 24.63 -5.11 14.49
C ALA A 34 24.16 -4.62 13.11
N ILE A 35 25.07 -4.27 12.20
CA ILE A 35 24.74 -3.89 10.82
C ILE A 35 24.18 -5.09 10.05
N LEU A 36 24.82 -6.26 10.14
CA LEU A 36 24.33 -7.48 9.50
C LEU A 36 22.94 -7.89 10.01
N ASP A 37 22.74 -7.86 11.33
CA ASP A 37 21.45 -8.18 11.96
C ASP A 37 20.34 -7.23 11.49
N ALA A 38 20.63 -5.92 11.41
CA ALA A 38 19.67 -4.93 10.90
C ALA A 38 19.31 -5.17 9.43
N ILE A 39 20.30 -5.50 8.59
CA ILE A 39 20.07 -5.81 7.17
C ILE A 39 19.27 -7.12 7.02
N ALA A 40 19.59 -8.13 7.82
CA ALA A 40 18.87 -9.41 7.82
C ALA A 40 17.40 -9.23 8.22
N ARG A 41 17.13 -8.46 9.28
CA ARG A 41 15.77 -8.08 9.70
C ARG A 41 15.02 -7.38 8.59
N ARG A 42 15.59 -6.32 8.00
CA ARG A 42 14.99 -5.63 6.84
C ARG A 42 14.68 -6.56 5.67
N ARG A 43 15.61 -7.48 5.33
CA ARG A 43 15.39 -8.48 4.27
C ARG A 43 14.23 -9.42 4.62
N ALA A 44 14.07 -9.80 5.89
CA ALA A 44 12.93 -10.59 6.35
C ALA A 44 11.62 -9.80 6.26
N ASP A 45 11.60 -8.56 6.74
CA ASP A 45 10.44 -7.67 6.72
C ASP A 45 9.98 -7.41 5.27
N ASN A 46 10.90 -7.09 4.37
CA ASN A 46 10.60 -6.90 2.94
C ASN A 46 10.02 -8.17 2.28
N ARG A 47 10.48 -9.36 2.70
CA ARG A 47 9.94 -10.63 2.19
C ARG A 47 8.52 -10.88 2.72
N SER A 48 8.29 -10.64 4.01
CA SER A 48 6.98 -10.75 4.65
C SER A 48 5.98 -9.80 3.98
N GLU A 49 6.37 -8.54 3.80
CA GLU A 49 5.54 -7.54 3.13
C GLU A 49 5.24 -7.92 1.67
N GLY A 50 6.25 -8.42 0.95
CA GLY A 50 6.05 -8.94 -0.40
C GLY A 50 5.07 -10.11 -0.46
N GLN A 51 5.04 -10.98 0.55
CA GLN A 51 4.05 -12.07 0.64
C GLN A 51 2.65 -11.53 0.97
N ARG A 52 2.54 -10.59 1.91
CA ARG A 52 1.28 -9.94 2.29
C ARG A 52 0.62 -9.26 1.09
N LEU A 53 1.39 -8.45 0.34
CA LEU A 53 0.88 -7.76 -0.85
C LEU A 53 0.48 -8.72 -1.97
N ARG A 54 1.19 -9.84 -2.16
CA ARG A 54 0.77 -10.87 -3.12
C ARG A 54 -0.59 -11.48 -2.75
N LYS A 55 -0.82 -11.70 -1.46
CA LYS A 55 -2.10 -12.20 -0.96
C LYS A 55 -3.20 -11.14 -1.08
N LEU A 56 -2.89 -9.88 -0.77
CA LEU A 56 -3.83 -8.77 -0.89
C LEU A 56 -4.32 -8.62 -2.34
N LEU A 57 -3.41 -8.73 -3.31
CA LEU A 57 -3.69 -8.59 -4.74
C LEU A 57 -4.02 -9.92 -5.43
N GLN A 58 -4.49 -10.95 -4.69
CA GLN A 58 -4.67 -12.28 -5.26
C GLN A 58 -5.62 -12.24 -6.47
N PHE A 59 -6.77 -11.58 -6.32
CA PHE A 59 -7.80 -11.52 -7.36
C PHE A 59 -7.35 -10.71 -8.57
N GLU A 60 -6.69 -9.58 -8.33
CA GLU A 60 -6.13 -8.72 -9.38
C GLU A 60 -5.06 -9.47 -10.17
N ASN A 61 -4.17 -10.22 -9.51
CA ASN A 61 -3.15 -11.01 -10.18
C ASN A 61 -3.76 -12.13 -11.04
N GLU A 62 -4.82 -12.79 -10.58
CA GLU A 62 -5.55 -13.79 -11.36
C GLU A 62 -6.18 -13.16 -12.62
N LEU A 63 -6.85 -12.01 -12.47
CA LEU A 63 -7.46 -11.26 -13.57
C LEU A 63 -6.42 -10.73 -14.58
N TRP A 64 -5.32 -10.16 -14.10
CA TRP A 64 -4.22 -9.70 -14.95
C TRP A 64 -3.59 -10.84 -15.73
N SER A 65 -3.40 -12.02 -15.10
CA SER A 65 -2.87 -13.21 -15.78
C SER A 65 -3.81 -13.76 -16.85
N ALA A 66 -5.13 -13.52 -16.70
CA ALA A 66 -6.14 -13.85 -17.69
C ALA A 66 -6.29 -12.79 -18.81
N GLY A 67 -5.48 -11.73 -18.80
CA GLY A 67 -5.51 -10.67 -19.81
C GLY A 67 -6.51 -9.55 -19.54
N VAL A 68 -7.15 -9.51 -18.37
CA VAL A 68 -7.99 -8.38 -17.96
C VAL A 68 -7.09 -7.26 -17.45
N LEU A 69 -6.82 -6.26 -18.29
CA LEU A 69 -5.83 -5.21 -17.99
C LEU A 69 -6.36 -4.13 -17.03
N HIS A 70 -7.65 -3.79 -17.11
CA HIS A 70 -8.26 -2.73 -16.31
C HIS A 70 -9.13 -3.33 -15.20
N VAL A 71 -8.52 -3.57 -14.04
CA VAL A 71 -9.21 -4.04 -12.84
C VAL A 71 -9.36 -2.87 -11.88
N ALA A 72 -10.61 -2.50 -11.59
CA ALA A 72 -10.93 -1.42 -10.65
C ALA A 72 -11.22 -2.01 -9.26
N GLY A 73 -10.47 -1.56 -8.25
CA GLY A 73 -10.83 -1.72 -6.85
C GLY A 73 -11.79 -0.59 -6.45
N VAL A 74 -12.91 -0.93 -5.81
CA VAL A 74 -13.97 0.03 -5.44
C VAL A 74 -14.36 -0.17 -3.98
N ASP A 75 -14.47 0.92 -3.22
CA ASP A 75 -14.86 0.90 -1.80
C ASP A 75 -15.54 2.21 -1.41
N GLU A 76 -16.39 2.16 -0.38
CA GLU A 76 -17.18 3.29 0.12
C GLU A 76 -16.85 3.69 1.59
N ALA A 77 -17.12 4.94 1.91
CA ALA A 77 -17.02 5.49 3.25
C ALA A 77 -18.21 6.42 3.54
N GLY A 78 -18.61 6.52 4.81
CA GLY A 78 -19.74 7.38 5.20
C GLY A 78 -21.09 6.65 5.32
N MET A 79 -21.10 5.32 5.43
CA MET A 79 -22.33 4.51 5.51
C MET A 79 -23.04 4.51 6.87
N SER A 80 -22.46 5.12 7.91
CA SER A 80 -22.95 5.06 9.30
C SER A 80 -22.93 6.39 10.08
N PRO A 81 -22.13 7.42 9.71
CA PRO A 81 -22.27 8.73 10.32
C PRO A 81 -23.70 9.29 10.22
N LEU A 82 -24.07 10.14 11.19
CA LEU A 82 -25.38 10.81 11.22
C LEU A 82 -25.51 11.98 10.23
N ALA A 83 -24.39 12.42 9.65
CA ALA A 83 -24.35 13.55 8.73
C ALA A 83 -23.26 13.35 7.67
N GLY A 84 -23.48 13.96 6.52
CA GLY A 84 -22.57 13.93 5.37
C GLY A 84 -22.96 12.91 4.30
N PRO A 85 -22.35 13.00 3.11
CA PRO A 85 -22.63 12.11 2.00
C PRO A 85 -21.97 10.74 2.22
N VAL A 86 -22.39 9.76 1.41
CA VAL A 86 -21.58 8.57 1.16
C VAL A 86 -20.58 8.90 0.08
N ALA A 87 -19.29 8.65 0.33
CA ALA A 87 -18.24 8.77 -0.67
C ALA A 87 -17.83 7.37 -1.15
N ALA A 88 -17.55 7.21 -2.44
CA ALA A 88 -16.92 6.01 -2.97
C ALA A 88 -15.75 6.38 -3.87
N ALA A 89 -14.75 5.50 -3.94
CA ALA A 89 -13.61 5.67 -4.81
C ALA A 89 -13.41 4.42 -5.67
N ALA A 90 -12.98 4.63 -6.92
CA ALA A 90 -12.52 3.57 -7.81
C ALA A 90 -11.07 3.84 -8.19
N VAL A 91 -10.24 2.79 -8.18
CA VAL A 91 -8.81 2.89 -8.51
C VAL A 91 -8.39 1.72 -9.39
N ILE A 92 -7.70 2.03 -10.49
CA ILE A 92 -7.11 1.06 -11.42
C ILE A 92 -5.59 1.20 -11.37
N PHE A 93 -4.88 0.08 -11.24
CA PHE A 93 -3.42 0.03 -11.26
C PHE A 93 -2.89 -0.77 -12.46
N GLU A 94 -1.66 -0.47 -12.87
CA GLU A 94 -0.93 -1.31 -13.81
C GLU A 94 -0.68 -2.71 -13.22
N PRO A 95 -0.69 -3.77 -14.05
CA PRO A 95 -0.34 -5.12 -13.60
C PRO A 95 0.99 -5.19 -12.87
N GLY A 96 1.00 -5.85 -11.72
CA GLY A 96 2.19 -5.99 -10.87
C GLY A 96 2.49 -4.76 -10.00
N SER A 97 1.65 -3.73 -10.02
CA SER A 97 1.71 -2.60 -9.09
C SER A 97 1.66 -3.08 -7.65
N ARG A 98 2.57 -2.56 -6.81
CA ARG A 98 2.67 -2.87 -5.38
C ARG A 98 2.91 -1.60 -4.61
N ILE A 99 2.06 -1.31 -3.63
CA ILE A 99 2.17 -0.13 -2.77
C ILE A 99 2.43 -0.63 -1.34
N PRO A 100 3.70 -0.60 -0.88
CA PRO A 100 4.03 -1.02 0.48
C PRO A 100 3.24 -0.27 1.54
N GLY A 101 2.79 -0.99 2.57
CA GLY A 101 2.06 -0.40 3.69
C GLY A 101 0.57 -0.14 3.43
N VAL A 102 0.05 -0.35 2.20
CA VAL A 102 -1.41 -0.38 1.97
C VAL A 102 -2.03 -1.54 2.73
N ASP A 103 -3.05 -1.26 3.52
CA ASP A 103 -3.85 -2.21 4.30
C ASP A 103 -5.25 -1.62 4.52
N ASP A 104 -6.09 -2.31 5.28
CA ASP A 104 -7.38 -1.79 5.74
C ASP A 104 -7.19 -0.42 6.39
N SER A 105 -7.92 0.58 5.88
CA SER A 105 -7.80 1.97 6.33
C SER A 105 -8.05 2.15 7.83
N LYS A 106 -8.82 1.25 8.47
CA LYS A 106 -9.09 1.27 9.91
C LYS A 106 -7.87 0.87 10.75
N LYS A 107 -6.90 0.18 10.16
CA LYS A 107 -5.64 -0.21 10.82
C LYS A 107 -4.54 0.84 10.70
N LEU A 108 -4.76 1.88 9.89
CA LEU A 108 -3.76 2.88 9.56
C LEU A 108 -4.06 4.19 10.29
N ASP A 109 -3.02 4.83 10.82
CA ASP A 109 -3.16 6.18 11.37
C ASP A 109 -3.45 7.21 10.26
N ALA A 110 -3.98 8.37 10.63
CA ALA A 110 -4.37 9.42 9.67
C ALA A 110 -3.19 9.94 8.83
N GLY A 111 -1.99 10.05 9.41
CA GLY A 111 -0.80 10.50 8.69
C GLY A 111 -0.36 9.50 7.62
N THR A 112 -0.37 8.21 7.97
CA THR A 112 -0.07 7.11 7.04
C THR A 112 -1.11 7.04 5.92
N ARG A 113 -2.41 7.17 6.23
CA ARG A 113 -3.47 7.23 5.21
C ARG A 113 -3.26 8.37 4.22
N ASN A 114 -2.93 9.57 4.70
CA ASN A 114 -2.70 10.73 3.84
C ASN A 114 -1.51 10.52 2.89
N LYS A 115 -0.41 9.94 3.40
CA LYS A 115 0.76 9.60 2.57
C LYS A 115 0.41 8.56 1.51
N LEU A 116 -0.27 7.49 1.91
CA LEU A 116 -0.69 6.43 1.00
C LEU A 116 -1.68 6.93 -0.05
N ALA A 117 -2.60 7.83 0.30
CA ALA A 117 -3.54 8.41 -0.65
C ALA A 117 -2.82 9.17 -1.78
N VAL A 118 -1.75 9.91 -1.46
CA VAL A 118 -0.91 10.58 -2.47
C VAL A 118 -0.19 9.55 -3.33
N GLU A 119 0.39 8.53 -2.72
CA GLU A 119 1.11 7.47 -3.43
C GLU A 119 0.20 6.64 -4.35
N ILE A 120 -0.99 6.28 -3.88
CA ILE A 120 -2.01 5.57 -4.64
C ILE A 120 -2.41 6.38 -5.87
N LYS A 121 -2.75 7.65 -5.69
CA LYS A 121 -3.14 8.53 -6.81
C LYS A 121 -2.01 8.74 -7.82
N GLY A 122 -0.76 8.80 -7.35
CA GLY A 122 0.41 8.96 -8.21
C GLY A 122 0.81 7.70 -8.98
N ARG A 123 0.40 6.51 -8.52
CA ARG A 123 0.69 5.22 -9.17
C ARG A 123 -0.49 4.62 -9.93
N ALA A 124 -1.71 5.12 -9.69
CA ALA A 124 -2.90 4.67 -10.39
C ALA A 124 -2.86 5.07 -11.86
N VAL A 125 -3.33 4.17 -12.72
CA VAL A 125 -3.61 4.45 -14.15
C VAL A 125 -4.79 5.40 -14.26
N ALA A 126 -5.82 5.12 -13.47
CA ALA A 126 -7.00 5.95 -13.33
C ALA A 126 -7.54 5.84 -11.91
N TRP A 127 -8.11 6.93 -11.42
CA TRP A 127 -8.83 6.95 -10.16
C TRP A 127 -9.93 8.00 -10.20
N SER A 128 -10.94 7.80 -9.36
CA SER A 128 -12.06 8.73 -9.20
C SER A 128 -12.54 8.71 -7.75
N VAL A 129 -13.25 9.76 -7.36
CA VAL A 129 -14.02 9.81 -6.13
C VAL A 129 -15.37 10.41 -6.47
N ALA A 130 -16.43 9.75 -6.04
CA ALA A 130 -17.80 10.19 -6.25
C ALA A 130 -18.59 10.14 -4.96
N PHE A 131 -19.72 10.84 -4.94
CA PHE A 131 -20.54 11.02 -3.76
C PHE A 131 -22.01 10.67 -4.07
N ALA A 132 -22.71 10.20 -3.04
CA ALA A 132 -24.17 10.23 -2.96
C ALA A 132 -24.55 11.16 -1.82
N GLU A 133 -25.23 12.25 -2.17
CA GLU A 133 -25.58 13.33 -1.22
C GLU A 133 -26.70 12.90 -0.27
N VAL A 134 -26.86 13.64 0.83
CA VAL A 134 -27.84 13.32 1.89
C VAL A 134 -29.26 13.20 1.33
N GLU A 135 -29.63 14.06 0.40
CA GLU A 135 -30.94 14.04 -0.26
C GLU A 135 -31.15 12.77 -1.09
N GLU A 136 -30.07 12.14 -1.54
CA GLU A 136 -30.13 10.86 -2.25
C GLU A 136 -30.22 9.71 -1.27
N ILE A 137 -29.48 9.76 -0.16
CA ILE A 137 -29.57 8.79 0.94
C ILE A 137 -31.01 8.71 1.46
N ASP A 138 -31.64 9.85 1.71
CA ASP A 138 -33.02 9.92 2.21
C ASP A 138 -34.02 9.32 1.20
N ARG A 139 -33.72 9.43 -0.10
CA ARG A 139 -34.61 9.03 -1.18
C ARG A 139 -34.48 7.56 -1.56
N VAL A 140 -33.26 7.00 -1.50
CA VAL A 140 -32.99 5.61 -1.91
C VAL A 140 -32.53 4.69 -0.79
N ASN A 141 -32.37 5.18 0.44
CA ASN A 141 -31.73 4.52 1.58
C ASN A 141 -30.21 4.34 1.46
N ILE A 142 -29.57 4.07 2.61
CA ILE A 142 -28.11 4.03 2.74
C ILE A 142 -27.44 2.98 1.87
N TYR A 143 -28.07 1.81 1.71
CA TYR A 143 -27.52 0.72 0.91
C TYR A 143 -27.45 1.10 -0.58
N TRP A 144 -28.55 1.63 -1.13
CA TRP A 144 -28.58 2.04 -2.53
C TRP A 144 -27.79 3.32 -2.80
N ALA A 145 -27.67 4.21 -1.82
CA ALA A 145 -26.78 5.38 -1.91
C ALA A 145 -25.32 4.95 -2.02
N GLY A 146 -24.89 3.93 -1.26
CA GLY A 146 -23.56 3.32 -1.42
C GLY A 146 -23.32 2.78 -2.83
N LEU A 147 -24.25 1.97 -3.35
CA LEU A 147 -24.16 1.45 -4.72
C LEU A 147 -24.17 2.57 -5.78
N LEU A 148 -24.93 3.64 -5.55
CA LEU A 148 -24.98 4.81 -6.43
C LEU A 148 -23.63 5.55 -6.45
N ALA A 149 -23.02 5.77 -5.29
CA ALA A 149 -21.70 6.39 -5.19
C ALA A 149 -20.64 5.55 -5.90
N MET A 150 -20.62 4.23 -5.69
CA MET A 150 -19.71 3.31 -6.39
C MET A 150 -19.90 3.35 -7.89
N ARG A 151 -21.15 3.31 -8.37
CA ARG A 151 -21.47 3.38 -9.79
C ARG A 151 -21.03 4.70 -10.43
N ARG A 152 -20.99 5.80 -9.68
CA ARG A 152 -20.49 7.10 -10.17
C ARG A 152 -18.97 7.18 -10.18
N ALA A 153 -18.29 6.39 -9.34
CA ALA A 153 -16.85 6.33 -9.32
C ALA A 153 -16.32 5.52 -10.51
N VAL A 154 -16.97 4.43 -10.90
CA VAL A 154 -16.57 3.60 -12.06
C VAL A 154 -16.97 4.26 -13.39
#